data_AF-A0A6V7QVM3-F1
#
_entry.id   AF-A0A6V7QVM3-F1
#
_cell.length_a   1.000
_cell.length_b   1.000
_cell.length_c   1.000
_cell.angle_alpha   90.00
_cell.angle_beta   90.00
_cell.angle_gamma   90.00
#
_symmetry.space_group_name_H-M   'P 1'
#
loop_
_entity.id
_entity.type
_entity.pdbx_description
1 polymer ?
#
loop_
_entity_poly.entity_id
_entity_poly.type
_entity_poly.pdbx_seq_one_letter_code
_entity_poly.pdbx_strand_id
1 'polypeptide(L)'
;MGVEYTLRMVPSSSPPLDLGFILTRSLHTLLASSPALNSALAALNTVFVGMQATYIVWTLLVEGRPRPTIAALFMFTCRGILGCSTQLPLPQGFLGSGVDFPVGNVSFFLFFSGHVAGSIIASLDMRRMRRYEMAWVFDALNLLQGIRLLASRGHYTIDLAVGVGAGFLFDILAGKYEESKKHAH
;
A
#
# COMPACT_ATOMS: atom_id res chain seq x y z
N MET A 1 -18.09 -23.54 -8.82
CA MET A 1 -18.75 -23.25 -7.54
C MET A 1 -18.54 -24.31 -6.44
N GLY A 2 -17.75 -25.38 -6.62
CA GLY A 2 -17.54 -26.39 -5.55
C GLY A 2 -16.51 -26.01 -4.46
N VAL A 3 -15.63 -25.05 -4.73
CA VAL A 3 -14.52 -24.68 -3.81
C VAL A 3 -15.00 -23.85 -2.62
N GLU A 4 -16.01 -23.01 -2.79
CA GLU A 4 -16.56 -22.18 -1.70
C GLU A 4 -17.22 -23.02 -0.61
N TYR A 5 -17.81 -24.17 -0.98
CA TYR A 5 -18.49 -25.08 -0.04
C TYR A 5 -17.54 -26.02 0.72
N THR A 6 -16.28 -26.14 0.31
CA THR A 6 -15.28 -26.96 1.00
C THR A 6 -14.35 -26.15 1.90
N LEU A 7 -14.40 -24.81 1.81
CA LEU A 7 -13.64 -23.92 2.68
C LEU A 7 -14.27 -23.87 4.08
N ARG A 8 -13.53 -24.37 5.07
CA ARG A 8 -13.90 -24.19 6.47
C ARG A 8 -13.65 -22.75 6.90
N MET A 9 -14.71 -22.05 7.26
CA MET A 9 -14.62 -20.70 7.80
C MET A 9 -13.91 -20.70 9.15
N VAL A 10 -13.09 -19.68 9.37
CA VAL A 10 -12.41 -19.44 10.64
C VAL A 10 -13.46 -19.05 11.70
N PRO A 11 -13.41 -19.60 12.92
CA PRO A 11 -14.35 -19.22 13.98
C PRO A 11 -14.34 -17.72 14.29
N SER A 12 -15.49 -17.18 14.72
CA SER A 12 -15.62 -15.76 15.08
C SER A 12 -14.76 -15.33 16.29
N SER A 13 -14.34 -16.29 17.12
CA SER A 13 -13.48 -16.06 18.28
C SER A 13 -11.98 -16.14 17.97
N SER A 14 -11.59 -16.59 16.78
CA SER A 14 -10.18 -16.67 16.37
C SER A 14 -9.76 -15.44 15.56
N PRO A 15 -8.47 -15.07 15.60
CA PRO A 15 -7.95 -14.02 14.74
C PRO A 15 -8.12 -14.38 13.26
N PRO A 16 -8.19 -13.39 12.35
CA PRO A 16 -8.26 -13.65 10.92
C PRO A 16 -7.11 -14.54 10.44
N LEU A 17 -7.43 -15.54 9.62
CA LEU A 17 -6.41 -16.35 8.95
C LEU A 17 -5.80 -15.54 7.81
N ASP A 18 -4.49 -15.32 7.89
CA ASP A 18 -3.74 -14.58 6.87
C ASP A 18 -2.53 -15.40 6.40
N LEU A 19 -2.54 -15.77 5.11
CA LEU A 19 -1.48 -16.60 4.52
C LEU A 19 -0.14 -15.86 4.45
N GLY A 20 -0.15 -14.57 4.14
CA GLY A 20 1.07 -13.75 4.15
C GLY A 20 1.68 -13.71 5.55
N PHE A 21 0.85 -13.74 6.60
CA PHE A 21 1.37 -13.85 7.95
C PHE A 21 2.05 -15.19 8.26
N ILE A 22 1.48 -16.29 7.79
CA ILE A 22 2.09 -17.61 7.91
C ILE A 22 3.42 -17.64 7.16
N LEU A 23 3.44 -17.16 5.92
CA LEU A 23 4.63 -17.15 5.07
C LEU A 23 5.75 -16.26 5.63
N THR A 24 5.41 -15.15 6.28
CA THR A 24 6.38 -14.21 6.86
C THR A 24 6.70 -14.48 8.33
N ARG A 25 6.26 -15.60 8.91
CA ARG A 25 6.42 -15.89 10.35
C ARG A 25 7.88 -15.86 10.82
N SER A 26 8.80 -16.46 10.07
CA SER A 26 10.22 -16.47 10.45
C SER A 26 10.82 -15.05 10.47
N LEU A 27 10.46 -14.24 9.47
CA LEU A 27 10.88 -12.84 9.41
C LEU A 27 10.26 -12.04 10.55
N HIS A 28 8.98 -12.26 10.86
CA HIS A 28 8.31 -11.66 12.01
C HIS A 28 9.06 -11.95 13.33
N THR A 29 9.47 -13.20 13.57
CA THR A 29 10.24 -13.57 14.76
C THR A 29 11.61 -12.89 14.79
N LEU A 30 12.29 -12.77 13.64
CA LEU A 30 13.56 -12.05 13.54
C LEU A 30 13.41 -10.54 13.85
N LEU A 31 12.35 -9.91 13.35
CA LEU A 31 12.08 -8.50 13.62
C LEU A 31 11.69 -8.28 15.09
N ALA A 32 10.96 -9.22 15.69
CA ALA A 32 10.61 -9.18 17.10
C ALA A 32 11.84 -9.34 18.01
N SER A 33 12.82 -10.15 17.61
CA SER A 33 14.06 -10.34 18.38
C SER A 33 15.10 -9.24 18.18
N SER A 34 14.98 -8.41 17.14
CA SER A 34 15.88 -7.29 16.87
C SER A 34 15.12 -5.98 16.61
N PRO A 35 14.84 -5.19 17.67
CA PRO A 35 14.17 -3.90 17.54
C PRO A 35 14.92 -2.92 16.62
N ALA A 36 16.26 -2.94 16.66
CA ALA A 36 17.08 -2.10 15.80
C ALA A 36 16.87 -2.43 14.30
N LEU A 37 16.80 -3.71 13.96
CA LEU A 37 16.50 -4.14 12.58
C LEU A 37 15.08 -3.72 12.17
N ASN A 38 14.09 -3.90 13.05
CA ASN A 38 12.72 -3.46 12.77
C ASN A 38 12.66 -1.95 12.50
N SER A 39 13.32 -1.14 13.33
CA SER A 39 13.42 0.31 13.15
C SER A 39 14.17 0.70 11.88
N ALA A 40 15.24 0.01 11.51
CA ALA A 40 15.97 0.27 10.27
C ALA A 40 15.09 0.01 9.04
N LEU A 41 14.38 -1.13 9.01
CA LEU A 41 13.46 -1.45 7.91
C LEU A 41 12.24 -0.52 7.89
N ALA A 42 11.74 -0.10 9.05
CA ALA A 42 10.70 0.92 9.17
C ALA A 42 11.14 2.24 8.54
N ALA A 43 12.36 2.69 8.86
CA ALA A 43 12.92 3.92 8.29
C ALA A 43 13.08 3.83 6.77
N LEU A 44 13.57 2.69 6.24
CA LEU A 44 13.66 2.46 4.79
C LEU A 44 12.29 2.52 4.11
N ASN A 45 11.27 1.91 4.71
CA ASN A 45 9.91 2.02 4.21
C ASN A 45 9.44 3.48 4.18
N THR A 46 9.62 4.21 5.27
CA THR A 46 9.27 5.64 5.37
C THR A 46 9.97 6.50 4.31
N VAL A 47 11.26 6.27 4.07
CA VAL A 47 12.00 6.93 2.99
C VAL A 47 11.35 6.62 1.64
N PHE A 48 10.99 5.36 1.39
CA PHE A 48 10.36 4.98 0.14
C PHE A 48 8.96 5.61 -0.03
N VAL A 49 8.16 5.73 1.03
CA VAL A 49 6.91 6.51 1.00
C VAL A 49 7.18 7.96 0.62
N GLY A 50 8.20 8.56 1.23
CA GLY A 50 8.65 9.91 0.91
C GLY A 50 9.03 10.05 -0.57
N MET A 51 9.72 9.06 -1.14
CA MET A 51 10.06 9.03 -2.57
C MET A 51 8.80 8.97 -3.45
N GLN A 52 7.80 8.16 -3.09
CA GLN A 52 6.53 8.08 -3.82
C GLN A 52 5.80 9.43 -3.82
N ALA A 53 5.65 10.05 -2.64
CA ALA A 53 5.00 11.34 -2.50
C ALA A 53 5.76 12.44 -3.27
N THR A 54 7.09 12.45 -3.15
CA THR A 54 7.96 13.39 -3.86
C THR A 54 7.81 13.24 -5.37
N TYR A 55 7.81 12.01 -5.89
CA TYR A 55 7.62 11.76 -7.31
C TYR A 55 6.26 12.27 -7.79
N ILE A 56 5.16 11.95 -7.09
CA ILE A 56 3.81 12.37 -7.48
C ILE A 56 3.70 13.91 -7.49
N VAL A 57 4.21 14.58 -6.44
CA VAL A 57 4.23 16.05 -6.36
C VAL A 57 5.11 16.66 -7.45
N TRP A 58 6.28 16.08 -7.72
CA TRP A 58 7.18 16.51 -8.79
C TRP A 58 6.52 16.44 -10.16
N THR A 59 5.86 15.32 -10.48
CA THR A 59 5.17 15.16 -11.77
C THR A 59 4.06 16.19 -11.99
N LEU A 60 3.39 16.63 -10.91
CA LEU A 60 2.42 17.72 -10.97
C LEU A 60 3.08 19.09 -11.14
N LEU A 61 3.98 19.45 -10.25
CA LEU A 61 4.48 20.83 -10.14
C LEU A 61 5.53 21.17 -11.20
N VAL A 62 6.36 20.20 -11.59
CA VAL A 62 7.49 20.43 -12.49
C VAL A 62 7.19 19.93 -13.89
N GLU A 63 6.58 18.75 -14.02
CA GLU A 63 6.28 18.18 -15.34
C GLU A 63 4.90 18.56 -15.86
N GLY A 64 4.04 19.16 -15.02
CA GLY A 64 2.69 19.59 -15.41
C GLY A 64 1.74 18.43 -15.75
N ARG A 65 2.02 17.22 -15.26
CA ARG A 65 1.25 15.98 -15.53
C ARG A 65 0.38 15.64 -14.31
N PRO A 66 -0.92 15.98 -14.30
CA PRO A 66 -1.73 15.86 -13.08
C PRO A 66 -2.23 14.44 -12.81
N ARG A 67 -2.25 13.54 -13.80
CA ARG A 67 -2.74 12.16 -13.69
C ARG A 67 -2.34 11.42 -12.40
N PRO A 68 -1.04 11.27 -12.05
CA PRO A 68 -0.65 10.55 -10.84
C PRO A 68 -1.17 11.22 -9.56
N THR A 69 -1.29 12.55 -9.55
CA THR A 69 -1.88 13.29 -8.41
C THR A 69 -3.38 13.03 -8.30
N ILE A 70 -4.11 13.07 -9.42
CA ILE A 70 -5.55 12.78 -9.44
C ILE A 70 -5.81 11.35 -8.98
N ALA A 71 -5.01 10.38 -9.47
CA ALA A 71 -5.09 8.99 -9.03
C ALA A 71 -4.84 8.85 -7.53
N ALA A 72 -3.80 9.51 -7.00
CA ALA A 72 -3.50 9.52 -5.57
C ALA A 72 -4.65 10.15 -4.74
N LEU A 73 -5.25 11.22 -5.23
CA LEU A 73 -6.39 11.87 -4.58
C LEU A 73 -7.61 10.96 -4.51
N PHE A 74 -7.98 10.32 -5.63
CA PHE A 74 -9.07 9.34 -5.65
C PHE A 74 -8.79 8.16 -4.72
N MET A 75 -7.56 7.67 -4.73
CA MET A 75 -7.11 6.56 -3.90
C MET A 75 -7.21 6.89 -2.40
N PHE A 76 -6.63 8.01 -1.94
CA PHE A 76 -6.67 8.40 -0.54
C PHE A 76 -8.08 8.78 -0.07
N THR A 77 -8.89 9.39 -0.93
CA THR A 77 -10.28 9.72 -0.61
C THR A 77 -11.11 8.44 -0.42
N CYS A 78 -11.03 7.51 -1.37
CA CYS A 78 -11.74 6.23 -1.29
C CYS A 78 -11.27 5.42 -0.08
N ARG A 79 -9.96 5.36 0.16
CA ARG A 79 -9.38 4.76 1.36
C ARG A 79 -9.95 5.36 2.64
N GLY A 80 -10.01 6.68 2.74
CA GLY A 80 -10.54 7.38 3.91
C GLY A 80 -12.01 7.05 4.16
N ILE A 81 -12.83 7.04 3.10
CA ILE A 81 -14.24 6.65 3.20
C ILE A 81 -14.37 5.20 3.69
N LEU A 82 -13.71 4.25 3.03
CA LEU A 82 -13.79 2.82 3.39
C LEU A 82 -13.28 2.56 4.81
N GLY A 83 -12.17 3.19 5.19
CA GLY A 83 -11.59 3.05 6.51
C GLY A 83 -12.44 3.68 7.62
N CYS A 84 -13.22 4.73 7.32
CA CYS A 84 -14.23 5.27 8.23
C CYS A 84 -15.48 4.38 8.29
N SER A 85 -15.85 3.73 7.18
CA SER A 85 -17.01 2.83 7.11
C SER A 85 -16.75 1.46 7.73
N THR A 86 -15.50 0.98 7.71
CA THR A 86 -15.14 -0.34 8.25
C THR A 86 -13.69 -0.30 8.75
N GLN A 87 -13.53 -0.50 10.06
CA GLN A 87 -12.22 -0.56 10.69
C GLN A 87 -11.84 -2.02 10.97
N LEU A 88 -10.71 -2.45 10.42
CA LEU A 88 -10.14 -3.76 10.74
C LEU A 88 -9.36 -3.68 12.05
N PRO A 89 -9.39 -4.74 12.89
CA PRO A 89 -8.57 -4.78 14.08
C PRO A 89 -7.09 -4.84 13.71
N LEU A 90 -6.26 -4.16 14.47
CA LEU A 90 -4.81 -4.26 14.35
C LEU A 90 -4.39 -5.73 14.58
N PRO A 91 -3.58 -6.31 13.68
CA PRO A 91 -3.11 -7.68 13.85
C PRO A 91 -2.41 -7.92 15.19
N GLN A 92 -2.65 -9.10 15.77
CA GLN A 92 -1.95 -9.52 16.98
C GLN A 92 -0.45 -9.62 16.73
N GLY A 93 0.35 -9.04 17.64
CA GLY A 93 1.80 -9.01 17.50
C GLY A 93 2.32 -7.92 16.57
N PHE A 94 1.56 -6.86 16.30
CA PHE A 94 2.05 -5.71 15.54
C PHE A 94 3.37 -5.15 16.12
N LEU A 95 4.39 -5.07 15.27
CA LEU A 95 5.71 -4.54 15.58
C LEU A 95 5.83 -3.11 15.07
N GLY A 96 5.25 -2.16 15.80
CA GLY A 96 5.37 -0.74 15.49
C GLY A 96 6.78 -0.20 15.75
N SER A 97 7.14 0.85 15.02
CA SER A 97 8.36 1.64 15.25
C SER A 97 8.03 3.12 15.29
N GLY A 98 8.74 3.90 16.12
CA GLY A 98 8.57 5.36 16.19
C GLY A 98 8.97 6.11 14.91
N VAL A 99 9.56 5.41 13.94
CA VAL A 99 9.94 5.93 12.61
C VAL A 99 9.03 5.42 11.49
N ASP A 100 8.00 4.62 11.82
CA ASP A 100 6.98 4.21 10.85
C ASP A 100 6.13 5.41 10.44
N PHE A 101 5.88 5.56 9.15
CA PHE A 101 4.93 6.55 8.66
C PHE A 101 3.59 5.88 8.30
N PRO A 102 2.44 6.42 8.76
CA PRO A 102 2.29 7.54 9.70
C PRO A 102 2.77 7.22 11.13
N VAL A 103 3.40 8.21 11.78
CA VAL A 103 4.03 8.08 13.11
C VAL A 103 2.98 8.19 14.21
N GLY A 104 3.00 7.26 15.16
CA GLY A 104 2.14 7.30 16.34
C GLY A 104 0.78 6.64 16.13
N ASN A 105 -0.02 6.59 17.19
CA ASN A 105 -1.34 5.95 17.26
C ASN A 105 -2.42 6.67 16.41
N VAL A 106 -2.03 7.25 15.27
CA VAL A 106 -2.93 7.91 14.32
C VAL A 106 -3.78 6.83 13.68
N SER A 107 -5.09 7.08 13.56
CA SER A 107 -6.10 6.18 13.00
C SER A 107 -5.59 5.47 11.74
N PHE A 108 -5.07 4.26 11.92
CA PHE A 108 -4.38 3.53 10.87
C PHE A 108 -5.46 2.86 10.02
N PHE A 109 -5.79 3.46 8.87
CA PHE A 109 -6.62 2.76 7.91
C PHE A 109 -5.82 1.57 7.39
N LEU A 110 -6.16 0.35 7.82
CA LEU A 110 -5.50 -0.87 7.38
C LEU A 110 -5.89 -1.27 5.96
N PHE A 111 -7.15 -1.05 5.58
CA PHE A 111 -7.68 -1.43 4.28
C PHE A 111 -8.06 -0.20 3.46
N PHE A 112 -7.63 -0.01 2.22
CA PHE A 112 -6.49 -0.54 1.47
C PHE A 112 -5.10 -0.69 2.09
N SER A 113 -4.05 -1.05 1.34
CA SER A 113 -2.69 -0.51 1.58
C SER A 113 -2.38 0.70 0.68
N GLY A 114 -2.12 1.86 1.31
CA GLY A 114 -1.93 3.14 0.62
C GLY A 114 -0.50 3.28 0.10
N HIS A 115 0.44 2.71 0.85
CA HIS A 115 1.82 2.46 0.47
C HIS A 115 1.92 1.73 -0.87
N VAL A 116 1.24 0.58 -0.96
CA VAL A 116 1.28 -0.25 -2.17
C VAL A 116 0.58 0.46 -3.32
N ALA A 117 -0.59 1.05 -3.09
CA ALA A 117 -1.33 1.75 -4.13
C ALA A 117 -0.56 2.97 -4.67
N GLY A 118 0.05 3.76 -3.79
CA GLY A 118 0.86 4.94 -4.15
C GLY A 118 2.06 4.55 -5.01
N SER A 119 2.78 3.50 -4.63
CA SER A 119 3.90 2.98 -5.43
C SER A 119 3.46 2.48 -6.80
N ILE A 120 2.32 1.79 -6.91
CA ILE A 120 1.77 1.33 -8.20
C ILE A 120 1.41 2.52 -9.09
N ILE A 121 0.76 3.55 -8.55
CA ILE A 121 0.43 4.78 -9.30
C ILE A 121 1.70 5.43 -9.84
N ALA A 122 2.74 5.58 -9.01
CA ALA A 122 4.03 6.14 -9.42
C ALA A 122 4.71 5.29 -10.50
N SER A 123 4.79 3.97 -10.31
CA SER A 123 5.39 3.03 -11.28
C SER A 123 4.67 3.02 -12.63
N LEU A 124 3.33 3.02 -12.62
CA LEU A 124 2.53 3.11 -13.86
C LEU A 124 2.78 4.41 -14.62
N ASP A 125 2.92 5.52 -13.90
CA ASP A 125 3.27 6.80 -14.51
C ASP A 125 4.67 6.79 -15.12
N MET A 126 5.67 6.23 -14.42
CA MET A 126 7.03 6.08 -14.94
C MET A 126 7.05 5.23 -16.21
N ARG A 127 6.30 4.13 -16.24
CA ARG A 127 6.19 3.25 -17.42
C ARG A 127 5.58 3.99 -18.61
N ARG A 128 4.56 4.84 -18.41
CA ARG A 128 4.00 5.69 -19.47
C ARG A 128 5.03 6.65 -20.06
N MET A 129 5.91 7.18 -19.22
CA MET A 129 7.00 8.07 -19.63
C MET A 129 8.24 7.34 -20.14
N ARG A 130 8.17 6.01 -20.34
CA ARG A 130 9.30 5.15 -20.74
C ARG A 130 10.49 5.16 -19.77
N ARG A 131 10.26 5.52 -18.50
CA ARG A 131 11.25 5.48 -17.41
C ARG A 131 11.26 4.10 -16.75
N TYR A 132 11.50 3.05 -17.53
CA TYR A 132 11.33 1.65 -17.10
C TYR A 132 12.24 1.27 -15.94
N GLU A 133 13.49 1.73 -15.94
CA GLU A 133 14.44 1.45 -14.84
C GLU A 133 13.90 1.94 -13.49
N MET A 134 13.40 3.18 -13.43
CA MET A 134 12.80 3.72 -12.21
C MET A 134 11.53 2.95 -11.80
N ALA A 135 10.71 2.56 -12.76
CA ALA A 135 9.50 1.77 -12.50
C ALA A 135 9.86 0.41 -11.87
N TRP A 136 10.87 -0.28 -12.41
CA TRP A 136 11.35 -1.55 -11.86
C TRP A 136 11.90 -1.41 -10.45
N VAL A 137 12.65 -0.33 -10.18
CA VAL A 137 13.13 -0.02 -8.82
C VAL A 137 11.95 0.19 -7.87
N PHE A 138 10.95 0.97 -8.28
CA PHE A 138 9.74 1.18 -7.46
C PHE A 138 8.98 -0.12 -7.21
N ASP A 139 8.83 -0.98 -8.21
CA ASP A 139 8.15 -2.26 -8.04
C ASP A 139 8.91 -3.20 -7.09
N ALA A 140 10.24 -3.24 -7.20
CA ALA A 140 11.09 -4.03 -6.29
C ALA A 140 11.02 -3.51 -4.85
N LEU A 141 11.11 -2.19 -4.66
CA LEU A 141 10.99 -1.55 -3.35
C LEU A 141 9.57 -1.75 -2.77
N ASN A 142 8.54 -1.72 -3.61
CA ASN A 142 7.16 -1.98 -3.19
C ASN A 142 6.96 -3.43 -2.71
N LEU A 143 7.59 -4.39 -3.38
CA LEU A 143 7.57 -5.78 -2.94
C LEU A 143 8.25 -5.93 -1.57
N LEU A 144 9.44 -5.35 -1.40
CA LEU A 144 10.15 -5.36 -0.11
C LEU A 144 9.34 -4.66 0.99
N GLN A 145 8.72 -3.53 0.66
CA GLN A 145 7.82 -2.80 1.56
C GLN A 145 6.64 -3.68 1.97
N GLY A 146 6.00 -4.37 1.03
CA GLY A 146 4.90 -5.30 1.28
C GLY A 146 5.32 -6.47 2.18
N ILE A 147 6.48 -7.08 1.92
CA ILE A 147 7.04 -8.16 2.77
C ILE A 147 7.26 -7.66 4.19
N ARG A 148 7.84 -6.47 4.37
CA ARG A 148 8.02 -5.86 5.68
C ARG A 148 6.66 -5.67 6.36
N LEU A 149 5.68 -5.07 5.68
CA LEU A 149 4.36 -4.78 6.26
C LEU A 149 3.65 -6.07 6.72
N LEU A 150 3.81 -7.19 6.01
CA LEU A 150 3.31 -8.49 6.47
C LEU A 150 4.09 -9.02 7.67
N ALA A 151 5.42 -8.91 7.63
CA ALA A 151 6.30 -9.40 8.68
C ALA A 151 6.17 -8.60 9.99
N SER A 152 5.96 -7.29 9.92
CA SER A 152 5.67 -6.44 11.08
C SER A 152 4.21 -6.54 11.54
N ARG A 153 3.38 -7.32 10.84
CA ARG A 153 1.93 -7.42 11.06
C ARG A 153 1.22 -6.07 10.93
N GLY A 154 1.75 -5.17 10.09
CA GLY A 154 1.21 -3.84 9.86
C GLY A 154 0.10 -3.78 8.81
N HIS A 155 -0.07 -4.82 7.99
CA HIS A 155 -1.17 -4.97 7.04
C HIS A 155 -1.51 -6.45 6.86
N TYR A 156 -2.77 -6.76 6.62
CA TYR A 156 -3.20 -8.06 6.13
C TYR A 156 -2.80 -8.24 4.65
N THR A 157 -2.67 -9.48 4.20
CA THR A 157 -2.42 -9.82 2.80
C THR A 157 -3.46 -9.22 1.87
N ILE A 158 -4.73 -9.21 2.30
CA ILE A 158 -5.81 -8.62 1.52
C ILE A 158 -5.64 -7.11 1.33
N ASP A 159 -5.10 -6.40 2.33
CA ASP A 159 -4.83 -4.96 2.23
C ASP A 159 -3.81 -4.67 1.14
N LEU A 160 -2.76 -5.48 1.05
CA LEU A 160 -1.73 -5.35 0.02
C LEU A 160 -2.28 -5.69 -1.37
N ALA A 161 -3.01 -6.79 -1.49
CA ALA A 161 -3.59 -7.24 -2.77
C ALA A 161 -4.58 -6.21 -3.32
N VAL A 162 -5.50 -5.71 -2.47
CA VAL A 162 -6.42 -4.66 -2.85
C VAL A 162 -5.69 -3.33 -3.07
N GLY A 163 -4.59 -3.08 -2.34
CA GLY A 163 -3.70 -1.94 -2.60
C GLY A 163 -3.14 -1.92 -4.02
N VAL A 164 -2.68 -3.07 -4.53
CA VAL A 164 -2.24 -3.20 -5.93
C VAL A 164 -3.40 -2.89 -6.87
N GLY A 165 -4.54 -3.57 -6.69
CA GLY A 165 -5.72 -3.39 -7.55
C GLY A 165 -6.24 -1.94 -7.56
N ALA A 166 -6.25 -1.29 -6.39
CA ALA A 166 -6.63 0.11 -6.23
C ALA A 166 -5.68 1.04 -6.99
N GLY A 167 -4.36 0.80 -6.95
CA GLY A 167 -3.38 1.57 -7.71
C GLY A 167 -3.69 1.57 -9.21
N PHE A 168 -3.97 0.40 -9.79
CA PHE A 168 -4.39 0.27 -11.19
C PHE A 168 -5.74 0.95 -11.46
N LEU A 169 -6.74 0.68 -10.61
CA LEU A 169 -8.09 1.21 -10.78
C LEU A 169 -8.08 2.74 -10.80
N PHE A 170 -7.45 3.37 -9.81
CA PHE A 170 -7.43 4.82 -9.71
C PHE A 170 -6.56 5.48 -10.77
N ASP A 171 -5.51 4.83 -11.24
CA ASP A 171 -4.75 5.29 -12.40
C ASP A 171 -5.60 5.30 -13.69
N ILE A 172 -6.40 4.25 -13.91
CA ILE A 172 -7.33 4.17 -15.04
C ILE A 172 -8.41 5.25 -14.94
N LEU A 173 -9.01 5.41 -13.75
CA LEU A 173 -10.04 6.43 -13.51
C LEU A 173 -9.49 7.85 -13.71
N ALA A 174 -8.27 8.13 -13.25
CA ALA A 174 -7.60 9.41 -13.48
C ALA A 174 -7.36 9.66 -14.97
N GLY A 175 -6.95 8.64 -15.74
CA GLY A 175 -6.83 8.75 -17.20
C GLY A 175 -8.15 9.09 -17.89
N LYS A 176 -9.23 8.39 -17.54
CA LYS A 176 -10.58 8.68 -18.07
C LYS A 176 -11.05 10.09 -17.70
N TYR A 177 -10.75 10.55 -16.49
CA TYR A 177 -11.09 11.90 -16.04
C TYR A 177 -10.35 12.97 -16.86
N GLU A 178 -9.05 12.79 -17.12
CA GLU A 178 -8.28 13.71 -17.97
C GLU A 178 -8.81 13.75 -19.40
N GLU A 179 -9.15 12.60 -20.00
CA GLU A 179 -9.74 12.53 -21.34
C GLU A 179 -11.08 13.26 -21.40
N SER A 180 -11.97 13.02 -20.43
CA SER A 180 -13.26 13.69 -20.36
C SER A 180 -13.13 15.22 -20.27
N LYS A 181 -12.13 15.72 -19.54
CA LYS A 181 -11.87 17.16 -19.45
C LYS A 181 -11.36 17.77 -20.75
N LYS A 182 -10.60 17.02 -21.56
CA LYS A 182 -10.13 17.47 -22.88
C LYS A 182 -11.27 17.59 -23.91
N HIS A 183 -12.32 16.78 -23.78
CA HIS A 183 -13.49 16.82 -24.67
C HIS A 183 -14.58 17.81 -24.24
N ALA A 184 -14.45 18.40 -23.05
CA ALA A 184 -15.40 19.39 -22.54
C ALA A 184 -15.02 20.84 -22.89
N HIS A 185 -13.89 21.03 -23.57
CA HIS A 185 -13.38 22.30 -24.12
C HIS A 185 -13.32 22.19 -25.64
#